data_AF-A0A838ZMT3-F1
#
_entry.id   AF-A0A838ZMT3-F1
#
_cell.length_a   1.000
_cell.length_b   1.000
_cell.length_c   1.000
_cell.angle_alpha   90.00
_cell.angle_beta   90.00
_cell.angle_gamma   90.00
#
_symmetry.space_group_name_H-M   'P 1'
#
loop_
_entity.id
_entity.type
_entity.pdbx_description
1 polymer ?
#
loop_
_entity_poly.entity_id
_entity_poly.type
_entity_poly.pdbx_seq_one_letter_code
_entity_poly.pdbx_strand_id
1 'polypeptide(L)'
;MALLLENAILIPAKIAGAEGADIYDIRMENAAIIRKAAREIYVSVGALEIFGIEGEQDYIQLIRNEIEEFKILFRNWVKTFDPWHYILDDWGLFNPPGVEPE
;
A
#
# COMPACT_ATOMS: atom_id res chain seq x y z
N MET A 1 -9.31 -13.09 -10.11
CA MET A 1 -8.54 -12.36 -11.15
C MET A 1 -8.81 -10.86 -11.17
N ALA A 2 -10.06 -10.36 -11.11
CA ALA A 2 -10.35 -8.92 -11.10
C ALA A 2 -9.62 -8.11 -9.99
N LEU A 3 -9.43 -8.71 -8.81
CA LEU A 3 -8.79 -8.08 -7.66
C LEU A 3 -7.30 -7.77 -7.83
N LEU A 4 -6.58 -8.43 -8.75
CA LEU A 4 -5.14 -8.19 -8.94
C LEU A 4 -4.89 -6.90 -9.71
N LEU A 5 -5.57 -6.73 -10.85
CA LEU A 5 -5.46 -5.53 -11.66
C LEU A 5 -6.00 -4.30 -10.92
N GLU A 6 -7.14 -4.45 -10.22
CA GLU A 6 -7.73 -3.39 -9.39
C GLU A 6 -6.72 -2.87 -8.36
N ASN A 7 -6.10 -3.77 -7.60
CA ASN A 7 -5.10 -3.40 -6.60
C ASN A 7 -3.83 -2.81 -7.23
N ALA A 8 -3.41 -3.30 -8.40
CA ALA A 8 -2.25 -2.76 -9.11
C ALA A 8 -2.48 -1.32 -9.58
N ILE A 9 -3.68 -0.99 -10.03
CA ILE A 9 -4.07 0.38 -10.43
C ILE A 9 -4.27 1.28 -9.21
N LEU A 10 -4.73 0.73 -8.09
CA LEU A 10 -4.99 1.49 -6.86
C LEU A 10 -3.71 2.07 -6.24
N ILE A 11 -2.61 1.32 -6.25
CA ILE A 11 -1.33 1.74 -5.66
C ILE A 11 -0.85 3.11 -6.19
N PRO A 12 -0.65 3.32 -7.50
CA PRO A 12 -0.18 4.60 -8.03
C PRO A 12 -1.18 5.74 -7.80
N ALA A 13 -2.48 5.47 -7.83
CA ALA A 13 -3.51 6.47 -7.54
C ALA A 13 -3.41 6.98 -6.08
N LYS A 14 -3.13 6.09 -5.13
CA LYS A 14 -2.97 6.44 -3.71
C LYS A 14 -1.62 7.11 -3.42
N ILE A 15 -0.56 6.78 -4.17
CA ILE A 15 0.69 7.53 -4.13
C ILE A 15 0.44 8.98 -4.59
N ALA A 16 -0.23 9.17 -5.73
CA ALA A 16 -0.56 10.51 -6.23
C ALA A 16 -1.44 11.30 -5.24
N GLY A 17 -2.40 10.65 -4.59
CA GLY A 17 -3.23 11.26 -3.55
C GLY A 17 -2.42 11.71 -2.33
N ALA A 18 -1.49 10.89 -1.86
CA ALA A 18 -0.61 11.22 -0.74
C ALA A 18 0.33 12.40 -1.05
N GLU A 19 0.95 12.41 -2.24
CA GLU A 19 1.86 13.49 -2.66
C GLU A 19 1.13 14.80 -2.97
N GLY A 20 -0.15 14.75 -3.36
CA GLY A 20 -0.94 15.94 -3.65
C GLY A 20 -1.48 16.66 -2.41
N ALA A 21 -1.69 15.95 -1.31
CA ALA A 21 -2.17 16.53 -0.05
C ALA A 21 -1.02 17.09 0.80
N ASP A 22 0.09 16.34 0.89
CA ASP A 22 1.24 16.58 1.76
C ASP A 22 0.95 16.58 3.28
N ILE A 23 -0.28 16.28 3.73
CA ILE A 23 -0.67 16.24 5.15
C ILE A 23 -0.58 14.81 5.71
N TYR A 24 0.00 14.65 6.90
CA TYR A 24 0.35 13.36 7.52
C TYR A 24 -0.78 12.35 7.61
N ASP A 25 -1.94 12.74 8.14
CA ASP A 25 -3.09 11.84 8.34
C ASP A 25 -3.56 11.26 6.99
N ILE A 26 -3.71 12.11 5.98
CA ILE A 26 -4.06 11.71 4.61
C ILE A 26 -2.96 10.82 4.00
N ARG A 27 -1.68 11.16 4.18
CA ARG A 27 -0.56 10.35 3.67
C ARG A 27 -0.54 8.96 4.31
N MET A 28 -0.79 8.88 5.62
CA MET A 28 -0.86 7.63 6.37
C MET A 28 -2.07 6.78 5.98
N GLU A 29 -3.24 7.39 5.76
CA GLU A 29 -4.42 6.69 5.25
C GLU A 29 -4.13 6.06 3.87
N ASN A 30 -3.57 6.86 2.94
CA ASN A 30 -3.18 6.37 1.62
C ASN A 30 -2.12 5.24 1.72
N ALA A 31 -1.14 5.37 2.61
CA ALA A 31 -0.14 4.35 2.86
C ALA A 31 -0.76 3.03 3.38
N ALA A 32 -1.78 3.11 4.24
CA ALA A 32 -2.50 1.93 4.72
C ALA A 32 -3.22 1.19 3.57
N ILE A 33 -3.87 1.94 2.66
CA ILE A 33 -4.54 1.39 1.48
C ILE A 33 -3.52 0.75 0.52
N ILE A 34 -2.40 1.42 0.26
CA ILE A 34 -1.31 0.88 -0.59
C ILE A 34 -0.80 -0.45 -0.03
N ARG A 35 -0.52 -0.51 1.28
CA ARG A 35 -0.06 -1.73 1.95
C ARG A 35 -1.08 -2.86 1.82
N LYS A 36 -2.38 -2.57 1.98
CA LYS A 36 -3.45 -3.56 1.78
C LYS A 36 -3.45 -4.07 0.34
N ALA A 37 -3.42 -3.17 -0.64
CA ALA A 37 -3.43 -3.53 -2.06
C ALA A 37 -2.23 -4.42 -2.44
N ALA A 38 -1.02 -4.04 -2.03
CA ALA A 38 0.18 -4.84 -2.26
C ALA A 38 0.09 -6.25 -1.65
N ARG A 39 -0.48 -6.37 -0.43
CA ARG A 39 -0.73 -7.67 0.21
C ARG A 39 -1.76 -8.50 -0.57
N GLU A 40 -2.82 -7.89 -1.05
CA GLU A 40 -3.87 -8.58 -1.81
C GLU A 40 -3.37 -9.05 -3.19
N ILE A 41 -2.47 -8.30 -3.84
CA ILE A 41 -1.76 -8.76 -5.04
C ILE A 41 -0.96 -10.03 -4.72
N TYR A 42 -0.14 -10.01 -3.66
CA TYR A 42 0.66 -11.16 -3.26
C TYR A 42 -0.20 -12.41 -2.99
N VAL A 43 -1.30 -12.25 -2.25
CA VAL A 43 -2.25 -13.35 -1.97
C VAL A 43 -2.92 -13.86 -3.25
N SER A 44 -3.33 -12.95 -4.14
CA SER A 44 -3.97 -13.31 -5.41
C SER A 44 -3.04 -14.12 -6.30
N VAL A 45 -1.77 -13.73 -6.39
CA VAL A 45 -0.73 -14.46 -7.13
C VAL A 45 -0.48 -15.85 -6.52
N GLY A 46 -0.43 -15.95 -5.19
CA GLY A 46 -0.30 -17.25 -4.52
C GLY A 46 -1.48 -18.19 -4.78
N ALA A 47 -2.69 -17.66 -4.92
CA ALA A 47 -3.85 -18.47 -5.31
C ALA A 47 -3.72 -19.00 -6.76
N LEU A 48 -3.18 -18.22 -7.70
CA LEU A 48 -2.95 -18.67 -9.09
C LEU A 48 -1.98 -19.86 -9.14
N GLU A 49 -0.95 -19.85 -8.28
CA GLU A 49 -0.01 -20.96 -8.13
C GLU A 49 -0.71 -22.25 -7.65
N ILE A 50 -1.60 -22.14 -6.65
CA ILE A 50 -2.34 -23.28 -6.08
C ILE A 50 -3.35 -23.86 -7.06
N PHE A 51 -4.05 -22.99 -7.81
CA PHE A 51 -5.07 -23.42 -8.77
C PHE A 51 -4.51 -23.82 -10.14
N GLY A 52 -3.19 -23.79 -10.30
CA GLY A 52 -2.50 -24.56 -11.34
C GLY A 52 -2.64 -24.02 -12.75
N ILE A 53 -2.41 -22.71 -12.96
CA ILE A 53 -2.19 -22.22 -14.34
C ILE A 53 -0.80 -22.68 -14.79
N GLU A 54 -0.77 -23.82 -15.49
CA GLU A 54 0.46 -24.37 -16.09
C GLU A 54 1.10 -23.31 -17.02
N GLY A 55 2.41 -23.10 -16.87
CA GLY A 55 3.18 -22.17 -17.69
C GLY A 55 3.31 -20.73 -17.16
N GLU A 56 2.70 -20.38 -16.02
CA GLU A 56 2.75 -19.01 -15.48
C GLU A 56 3.72 -18.79 -14.29
N GLN A 57 4.51 -19.80 -13.92
CA GLN A 57 5.37 -19.74 -12.73
C GLN A 57 6.39 -18.59 -12.77
N ASP A 58 6.92 -18.27 -13.95
CA ASP A 58 7.86 -17.16 -14.12
C ASP A 58 7.18 -15.80 -13.86
N TYR A 59 5.91 -15.63 -14.27
CA TYR A 59 5.14 -14.41 -14.00
C TYR A 59 4.75 -14.30 -12.53
N ILE A 60 4.39 -15.42 -11.90
CA ILE A 60 4.10 -15.49 -10.47
C ILE A 60 5.33 -15.04 -9.66
N GLN A 61 6.50 -15.59 -9.99
CA GLN A 61 7.74 -15.24 -9.31
C GLN A 61 8.15 -13.79 -9.58
N LEU A 62 7.99 -13.31 -10.81
CA LEU A 62 8.22 -11.91 -11.16
C LEU A 62 7.40 -10.97 -10.27
N ILE A 63 6.08 -11.16 -10.20
CA ILE A 63 5.22 -10.26 -9.39
C ILE A 63 5.60 -10.33 -7.91
N ARG A 64 5.94 -11.50 -7.38
CA ARG A 64 6.40 -11.63 -5.98
C ARG A 64 7.66 -10.81 -5.74
N ASN A 65 8.64 -10.89 -6.63
CA ASN A 65 9.90 -10.13 -6.52
C ASN A 65 9.62 -8.62 -6.56
N GLU A 66 8.80 -8.15 -7.52
CA GLU A 66 8.42 -6.74 -7.62
C GLU A 66 7.72 -6.22 -6.36
N ILE A 67 6.86 -7.03 -5.72
CA ILE A 67 6.23 -6.67 -4.45
C ILE A 67 7.26 -6.57 -3.31
N GLU A 68 8.26 -7.46 -3.26
CA GLU A 68 9.31 -7.37 -2.25
C GLU A 68 10.21 -6.13 -2.45
N GLU A 69 10.57 -5.80 -3.68
CA GLU A 69 11.29 -4.58 -4.01
C GLU A 69 10.48 -3.33 -3.69
N PHE A 70 9.20 -3.31 -4.07
CA PHE A 70 8.27 -2.23 -3.75
C PHE A 70 8.16 -1.99 -2.24
N LYS A 71 8.13 -3.03 -1.40
CA LYS A 71 8.10 -2.88 0.07
C LYS A 71 9.30 -2.12 0.61
N ILE A 72 10.47 -2.21 -0.03
CA ILE A 72 11.66 -1.45 0.39
C ILE A 72 11.45 0.03 0.09
N LEU A 73 11.03 0.35 -1.14
CA LEU A 73 10.74 1.72 -1.57
C LEU A 73 9.62 2.34 -0.73
N PHE A 74 8.52 1.61 -0.52
CA PHE A 74 7.39 2.02 0.31
C PHE A 74 7.80 2.38 1.74
N ARG A 75 8.66 1.56 2.38
CA ARG A 75 9.15 1.84 3.73
C ARG A 75 9.99 3.12 3.78
N ASN A 76 10.84 3.35 2.76
CA ASN A 76 11.63 4.57 2.69
C ASN A 76 10.77 5.79 2.42
N TRP A 77 9.72 5.65 1.60
CA TRP A 77 8.74 6.68 1.33
C TRP A 77 7.96 7.09 2.59
N VAL A 78 7.40 6.15 3.35
CA VAL A 78 6.66 6.45 4.60
C VAL A 78 7.53 7.17 5.63
N LYS A 79 8.85 6.88 5.69
CA LYS A 79 9.78 7.58 6.59
C LYS A 79 9.95 9.07 6.27
N THR A 80 9.52 9.53 5.10
CA THR A 80 9.58 10.94 4.72
C THR A 80 8.41 11.77 5.27
N PHE A 81 7.39 11.13 5.83
CA PHE A 81 6.20 11.83 6.30
C PHE A 81 6.51 12.56 7.61
N ASP A 82 6.20 13.86 7.68
CA ASP A 82 6.31 14.64 8.91
C ASP A 82 5.05 14.42 9.77
N PRO A 83 5.13 13.71 10.91
CA PRO A 83 3.97 13.48 11.77
C PRO A 83 3.37 14.79 12.29
N TRP A 84 4.16 15.86 12.43
CA TRP A 84 3.64 17.09 13.03
C TRP A 84 2.94 18.02 12.04
N HIS A 85 2.90 17.65 10.75
CA HIS A 85 2.10 18.33 9.73
C HIS A 85 0.80 17.56 9.46
N TYR A 86 -0.16 17.65 10.39
CA TYR A 86 -1.38 16.83 10.39
C TYR A 86 -2.65 17.67 10.54
N ILE A 87 -3.78 17.11 10.11
CA ILE A 87 -5.12 17.44 10.57
C ILE A 87 -5.53 16.37 11.58
N LEU A 88 -6.21 16.77 12.65
CA LEU A 88 -6.70 15.85 13.67
C LEU A 88 -7.61 14.79 13.00
N ASP A 89 -7.21 13.53 13.10
CA ASP A 89 -8.02 12.38 12.72
C ASP A 89 -8.93 11.99 13.89
N ASP A 90 -10.23 12.17 13.73
CA ASP A 90 -11.26 11.85 14.73
C ASP A 90 -11.33 10.34 15.05
N TRP A 91 -10.82 9.48 14.16
CA TRP A 91 -10.71 8.04 14.44
C TRP A 91 -9.46 7.71 15.26
N GLY A 92 -8.51 8.63 15.36
CA GLY A 92 -7.26 8.48 16.10
C GLY A 92 -6.25 7.50 15.49
N LEU A 93 -6.48 7.00 14.28
CA LEU A 93 -5.62 5.99 13.65
C LEU A 93 -4.35 6.60 13.07
N PHE A 94 -4.44 7.85 12.58
CA PHE A 94 -3.37 8.54 11.88
C PHE A 94 -2.92 9.84 12.56
N ASN A 95 -3.20 9.97 13.86
CA ASN A 95 -2.69 11.06 14.67
C ASN A 95 -1.22 10.86 15.05
N PRO A 96 -0.49 11.95 15.36
CA PRO A 96 0.88 11.86 15.86
C PRO A 96 0.93 11.21 17.25
N PRO A 97 2.10 10.69 17.66
CA PRO A 97 2.26 10.10 18.99
C PRO A 97 1.86 11.08 20.10
N GLY A 98 0.91 10.65 20.95
CA GLY A 98 0.44 11.44 22.09
C GLY A 98 -0.70 12.43 21.78
N VAL A 99 -1.22 12.44 20.55
CA VAL A 99 -2.42 13.21 20.18
C VAL A 99 -3.63 12.27 20.17
N GLU A 100 -4.60 12.54 21.04
CA GLU A 100 -5.86 11.79 21.11
C GLU A 100 -6.96 12.53 20.33
N PRO A 101 -7.89 11.81 19.68
CA PRO A 101 -9.11 12.40 19.14
C PRO A 101 -10.00 12.96 20.27
N GLU A 102 -10.92 13.86 19.94
CA GLU A 102 -11.87 14.45 20.91
C GLU A 102 -12.88 13.46 21.50
#